data_AF-A0A101CZT6-F1
#
_entry.id   AF-A0A101CZT6-F1
#
_cell.length_a   1.000
_cell.length_b   1.000
_cell.length_c   1.000
_cell.angle_alpha   90.00
_cell.angle_beta   90.00
_cell.angle_gamma   90.00
#
_symmetry.space_group_name_H-M   'P 1'
#
loop_
_entity.id
_entity.type
_entity.pdbx_description
1 polymer ?
#
loop_
_entity_poly.entity_id
_entity_poly.type
_entity_poly.pdbx_seq_one_letter_code
_entity_poly.pdbx_strand_id
1 'polypeptide(L)'
;MIGVSWTSQRGQHCPDNRDMGGYFAGEQFTFALIVDISQRGPRGADFAYEWTRHVLEGIRHHSSLSPEEVIAAMKQACQALRRDYPAESGSYAAVLGVAAGLGLLRRTSSQ
;
A
#
# COMPACT_ATOMS: atom_id res chain seq x y z
N MET A 1 -6.57 4.54 -19.19
CA MET A 1 -5.42 4.34 -18.28
C MET A 1 -5.60 5.31 -17.12
N ILE A 2 -5.74 4.82 -15.89
CA ILE A 2 -5.82 5.71 -14.72
C ILE A 2 -4.39 6.18 -14.46
N GLY A 3 -4.12 7.47 -14.69
CA GLY A 3 -2.84 8.07 -14.33
C GLY A 3 -2.80 8.27 -12.82
N VAL A 4 -1.88 7.60 -12.13
CA VAL A 4 -1.65 7.83 -10.70
C VAL A 4 -0.46 8.75 -10.54
N SER A 5 -0.70 9.91 -9.92
CA SER A 5 0.34 10.85 -9.53
C SER A 5 0.36 10.99 -8.01
N TRP A 6 1.52 10.76 -7.41
CA TRP A 6 1.77 11.04 -5.99
C TRP A 6 2.74 12.20 -5.87
N THR A 7 2.53 13.05 -4.87
CA THR A 7 3.48 14.10 -4.50
C THR A 7 3.51 14.16 -2.98
N SER A 8 4.70 14.07 -2.40
CA SER A 8 4.93 14.30 -0.98
C SER A 8 6.10 15.27 -0.82
N GLN A 9 5.96 16.18 0.14
CA GLN A 9 6.91 17.25 0.38
C GLN A 9 7.25 17.31 1.87
N ARG A 10 8.53 17.57 2.16
CA ARG A 10 8.99 17.83 3.51
C ARG A 10 8.34 19.11 4.05
N GLY A 11 7.64 19.01 5.17
CA GLY A 11 7.13 20.17 5.89
C GLY A 11 8.26 21.06 6.44
N GLN A 12 7.97 22.34 6.69
CA GLN A 12 8.97 23.32 7.14
C GLN A 12 9.59 23.01 8.52
N HIS A 13 8.93 22.18 9.32
CA HIS A 13 9.36 21.84 10.69
C HIS A 13 9.93 20.44 10.85
N CYS A 14 10.10 19.69 9.75
CA CYS A 14 10.66 18.34 9.76
C CYS A 14 12.07 18.33 9.16
N PRO A 15 13.01 17.55 9.71
CA PRO A 15 14.36 17.45 9.16
C PRO A 15 14.37 16.74 7.80
N ASP A 16 13.49 15.77 7.60
CA ASP A 16 13.35 14.92 6.42
C ASP A 16 11.88 14.66 6.05
N ASN A 17 11.63 14.17 4.84
CA ASN A 17 10.32 13.67 4.44
C ASN A 17 10.27 12.16 4.73
N ARG A 18 9.36 11.75 5.62
CA ARG A 18 9.18 10.35 6.03
C ARG A 18 7.88 9.75 5.53
N ASP A 19 7.17 10.51 4.70
CA ASP A 19 5.94 10.08 4.07
C ASP A 19 6.28 9.29 2.80
N MET A 20 5.61 8.17 2.60
CA MET A 20 5.77 7.37 1.40
C MET A 20 4.41 6.94 0.84
N GLY A 21 4.29 6.99 -0.48
CA GLY A 21 3.12 6.53 -1.21
C GLY A 21 3.48 5.36 -2.11
N GLY A 22 2.57 4.41 -2.24
CA GLY A 22 2.71 3.23 -3.08
C GLY A 22 1.41 2.90 -3.78
N TYR A 23 1.50 2.39 -5.02
CA TYR A 23 0.34 2.04 -5.82
C TYR A 23 0.61 0.79 -6.67
N PHE A 24 -0.41 -0.06 -6.79
CA PHE A 24 -0.46 -1.17 -7.73
C PHE A 24 -1.81 -1.17 -8.46
N ALA A 25 -1.76 -1.24 -9.79
CA ALA A 25 -2.92 -1.48 -10.66
C ALA A 25 -2.77 -2.85 -11.33
N GLY A 26 -3.59 -3.80 -10.90
CA GLY A 26 -3.81 -5.05 -11.63
C GLY A 26 -5.13 -5.01 -12.39
N GLU A 27 -5.42 -6.09 -13.10
CA GLU A 27 -6.70 -6.24 -13.84
C GLU A 27 -7.90 -6.42 -12.89
N GLN A 28 -7.72 -7.15 -11.79
CA GLN A 28 -8.81 -7.52 -10.88
C GLN A 28 -8.90 -6.62 -9.65
N PHE A 29 -7.81 -5.94 -9.29
CA PHE A 29 -7.80 -5.05 -8.14
C PHE A 29 -6.80 -3.92 -8.32
N THR A 30 -7.01 -2.89 -7.54
CA THR A 30 -6.13 -1.75 -7.36
C THR A 30 -5.82 -1.62 -5.88
N PHE A 31 -4.58 -1.35 -5.55
CA PHE A 31 -4.14 -1.12 -4.18
C PHE A 31 -3.35 0.18 -4.09
N ALA A 32 -3.64 0.97 -3.06
CA ALA A 32 -2.87 2.15 -2.72
C ALA A 32 -2.50 2.11 -1.23
N LEU A 33 -1.31 2.58 -0.91
CA LEU A 33 -0.79 2.69 0.45
C LEU A 33 -0.16 4.07 0.63
N ILE A 34 -0.48 4.72 1.74
CA ILE A 34 0.21 5.90 2.23
C ILE A 34 0.75 5.56 3.61
N VAL A 35 1.99 5.94 3.85
CA VAL A 35 2.74 5.70 5.08
C VAL A 35 3.23 7.05 5.59
N ASP A 36 3.08 7.28 6.90
CA ASP A 36 3.65 8.42 7.64
C ASP A 36 4.48 7.87 8.81
N ILE A 37 5.81 7.92 8.66
CA ILE A 37 6.73 7.40 9.67
C ILE A 37 7.11 8.47 10.68
N SER A 38 7.03 8.10 11.95
CA SER A 38 7.32 8.99 13.09
C SER A 38 8.77 9.51 13.07
N GLN A 39 8.99 10.62 13.77
CA GLN A 39 10.31 11.23 13.96
C GLN A 39 11.18 10.54 15.03
N ARG A 40 10.70 9.44 15.65
CA ARG A 40 11.38 8.81 16.79
C ARG A 40 12.59 7.97 16.38
N GLY A 41 12.47 7.24 15.28
CA GLY A 41 13.55 6.42 14.77
C GLY A 41 14.51 7.24 13.89
N PRO A 42 15.80 6.86 13.83
CA PRO A 42 16.79 7.63 13.07
C PRO A 42 16.70 7.44 11.54
N ARG A 43 15.96 6.43 11.06
CA ARG A 43 15.96 5.98 9.66
C ARG A 43 14.54 5.89 9.08
N GLY A 44 13.66 6.78 9.51
CA GLY A 44 12.24 6.73 9.17
C GLY A 44 11.95 6.80 7.67
N ALA A 45 12.70 7.61 6.92
CA ALA A 45 12.56 7.71 5.46
C ALA A 45 12.94 6.39 4.74
N ASP A 46 14.07 5.77 5.12
CA ASP A 46 14.50 4.47 4.58
C ASP A 46 13.46 3.39 4.88
N PHE A 47 12.95 3.38 6.12
CA PHE A 47 11.91 2.42 6.53
C PHE A 47 10.61 2.62 5.76
N ALA A 48 10.17 3.88 5.57
CA ALA A 48 8.97 4.18 4.79
C ALA A 48 9.09 3.63 3.36
N TYR A 49 10.25 3.85 2.73
CA TYR A 49 10.56 3.34 1.39
C TYR A 49 10.57 1.81 1.34
N GLU A 50 11.39 1.15 2.16
CA GLU A 50 11.52 -0.32 2.14
C GLU A 50 10.20 -0.99 2.52
N TRP A 51 9.50 -0.51 3.54
CA TRP A 51 8.23 -1.11 3.95
C TRP A 51 7.19 -1.02 2.84
N THR A 52 7.03 0.16 2.22
CA THR A 52 6.12 0.34 1.08
C THR A 52 6.49 -0.59 -0.07
N ARG A 53 7.77 -0.66 -0.44
CA ARG A 53 8.26 -1.55 -1.51
C ARG A 53 7.96 -3.02 -1.21
N HIS A 54 8.22 -3.49 0.01
CA HIS A 54 7.96 -4.85 0.44
C HIS A 54 6.46 -5.19 0.43
N VAL A 55 5.59 -4.27 0.85
CA VAL A 55 4.14 -4.47 0.78
C VAL A 55 3.68 -4.62 -0.68
N LEU A 56 4.10 -3.71 -1.56
CA LEU A 56 3.71 -3.74 -2.98
C LEU A 56 4.23 -5.00 -3.69
N GLU A 57 5.46 -5.43 -3.40
CA GLU A 57 6.03 -6.65 -3.97
C GLU A 57 5.31 -7.90 -3.44
N GLY A 58 4.83 -7.90 -2.19
CA GLY A 58 4.06 -9.00 -1.63
C GLY A 58 2.70 -9.19 -2.32
N ILE A 59 2.04 -8.10 -2.69
CA ILE A 59 0.66 -8.17 -3.23
C ILE A 59 0.60 -8.33 -4.76
N ARG A 60 1.62 -7.89 -5.50
CA ARG A 60 1.56 -7.83 -6.97
C ARG A 60 1.39 -9.19 -7.66
N HIS A 61 1.73 -10.28 -6.95
CA HIS A 61 1.68 -11.66 -7.46
C HIS A 61 0.31 -12.30 -7.25
N HIS A 62 -0.60 -11.63 -6.55
CA HIS A 62 -1.95 -12.10 -6.35
C HIS A 62 -2.81 -11.83 -7.58
N SER A 63 -3.64 -12.79 -7.97
CA SER A 63 -4.69 -12.58 -8.99
C SER A 63 -5.88 -11.82 -8.41
N SER A 64 -6.21 -12.09 -7.14
CA SER A 64 -7.26 -11.46 -6.35
C SER A 64 -6.73 -11.19 -4.95
N LEU A 65 -7.21 -10.16 -4.28
CA LEU A 65 -6.72 -9.78 -2.96
C LEU A 65 -7.89 -9.49 -2.02
N SER A 66 -7.90 -10.10 -0.85
CA SER A 66 -8.82 -9.79 0.24
C SER A 66 -8.20 -8.75 1.21
N PRO A 67 -9.03 -8.05 2.02
CA PRO A 67 -8.53 -7.19 3.09
C PRO A 67 -7.59 -7.91 4.07
N GLU A 68 -7.88 -9.18 4.40
CA GLU A 68 -7.06 -9.98 5.32
C GLU A 68 -5.68 -10.29 4.73
N GLU A 69 -5.62 -10.59 3.42
CA GLU A 69 -4.36 -10.82 2.70
C GLU A 69 -3.51 -9.54 2.64
N VAL A 70 -4.13 -8.38 2.43
CA VAL A 70 -3.45 -7.08 2.54
C VAL A 70 -2.87 -6.91 3.94
N ILE A 71 -3.66 -7.12 4.99
CA ILE A 71 -3.20 -6.97 6.38
C ILE A 71 -2.05 -7.94 6.67
N ALA A 72 -2.13 -9.17 6.17
CA ALA A 72 -1.07 -10.16 6.32
C ALA A 72 0.22 -9.71 5.62
N ALA A 73 0.15 -9.25 4.37
CA ALA A 73 1.30 -8.72 3.63
C ALA A 73 1.94 -7.52 4.36
N MET A 74 1.13 -6.59 4.87
CA MET A 74 1.61 -5.44 5.64
C MET A 74 2.35 -5.85 6.92
N LYS A 75 1.81 -6.83 7.66
CA LYS A 75 2.44 -7.37 8.87
C LYS A 75 3.73 -8.10 8.55
N GLN A 76 3.75 -8.95 7.53
CA GLN A 76 4.93 -9.69 7.11
C GLN A 76 6.06 -8.75 6.66
N ALA A 77 5.74 -7.73 5.85
CA ALA A 77 6.69 -6.71 5.45
C ALA A 77 7.28 -5.96 6.66
N CYS A 78 6.43 -5.57 7.62
CA CYS A 78 6.88 -4.90 8.84
C CYS A 78 7.79 -5.81 9.70
N GLN A 79 7.43 -7.09 9.83
CA GLN A 79 8.22 -8.07 10.58
C GLN A 79 9.58 -8.33 9.93
N ALA A 80 9.63 -8.48 8.61
CA ALA A 80 10.87 -8.70 7.87
C ALA A 80 11.88 -7.56 8.07
N LEU A 81 11.40 -6.32 8.22
CA LEU A 81 12.22 -5.13 8.41
C LEU A 81 12.56 -4.84 9.87
N ARG A 82 11.90 -5.51 10.84
CA ARG A 82 12.02 -5.15 12.26
C ARG A 82 13.44 -5.31 12.80
N ARG A 83 14.21 -6.26 12.29
CA ARG A 83 15.63 -6.45 12.67
C ARG A 83 16.49 -5.24 12.27
N ASP A 84 16.24 -4.69 11.09
CA ASP A 84 17.09 -3.63 10.50
C ASP A 84 16.57 -2.22 10.87
N TYR A 85 15.30 -2.12 11.28
CA TYR A 85 14.59 -0.89 11.67
C TYR A 85 13.82 -1.06 13.00
N PRO A 86 14.49 -1.41 14.11
CA PRO A 86 13.81 -1.77 15.36
C PRO A 86 13.06 -0.61 16.02
N ALA A 87 13.57 0.61 15.88
CA ALA A 87 13.01 1.82 16.48
C ALA A 87 11.97 2.53 15.59
N GLU A 88 11.78 2.06 14.35
CA GLU A 88 10.89 2.73 13.42
C GLU A 88 9.42 2.34 13.67
N SER A 89 8.56 3.35 13.61
CA SER A 89 7.12 3.23 13.82
C SER A 89 6.41 4.39 13.12
N GLY A 90 5.15 4.19 12.76
CA GLY A 90 4.39 5.18 12.02
C GLY A 90 2.91 4.82 11.92
N SER A 91 2.20 5.63 11.15
CA SER A 91 0.82 5.40 10.77
C SER A 91 0.73 5.08 9.28
N TYR A 92 -0.41 4.54 8.86
CA TYR A 92 -0.64 4.21 7.47
C TYR A 92 -2.12 4.30 7.12
N ALA A 93 -2.40 4.52 5.84
CA ALA A 93 -3.71 4.38 5.23
C ALA A 93 -3.59 3.51 3.99
N ALA A 94 -4.43 2.49 3.87
CA ALA A 94 -4.45 1.58 2.73
C ALA A 94 -5.84 1.54 2.11
N VAL A 95 -5.89 1.50 0.78
CA VAL A 95 -7.13 1.41 0.00
C VAL A 95 -7.02 0.24 -0.95
N LEU A 96 -7.97 -0.69 -0.86
CA LEU A 96 -8.13 -1.81 -1.77
C LEU A 96 -9.42 -1.60 -2.58
N GLY A 97 -9.27 -1.39 -3.88
CA GLY A 97 -10.37 -1.38 -4.83
C GLY A 97 -10.43 -2.70 -5.58
N VAL A 98 -11.51 -3.44 -5.47
CA VAL A 98 -11.74 -4.66 -6.27
C VAL A 98 -12.58 -4.31 -7.48
N ALA A 99 -12.24 -4.85 -8.65
CA ALA A 99 -13.12 -4.76 -9.80
C ALA A 99 -14.41 -5.51 -9.46
N ALA A 100 -15.54 -4.80 -9.40
CA ALA A 100 -16.83 -5.46 -9.37
C ALA A 100 -16.93 -6.29 -10.65
N GLY A 101 -17.05 -7.61 -10.52
CA GLY A 101 -17.18 -8.49 -11.69
C GLY A 101 -18.25 -7.92 -12.62
N LEU A 102 -17.87 -7.67 -13.87
CA LEU A 102 -18.78 -7.29 -14.95
C LEU A 102 -19.65 -8.51 -15.31
N GLY A 103 -20.53 -8.90 -14.39
CA GLY A 103 -21.64 -9.80 -14.65
C GLY A 103 -22.77 -9.02 -15.29
N LEU A 104 -22.77 -8.90 -16.61
CA LEU A 104 -23.96 -8.50 -17.34
C LEU A 104 -25.00 -9.63 -17.21
N LEU A 105 -25.82 -9.59 -16.15
CA LEU A 105 -27.01 -10.43 -16.02
C LEU A 105 -28.06 -9.97 -17.05
N ARG A 106 -27.92 -10.42 -18.29
CA ARG A 106 -28.96 -10.25 -19.30
C ARG A 106 -30.03 -11.31 -19.07
N ARG A 107 -31.08 -10.96 -18.32
CA ARG A 107 -32.28 -11.79 -18.21
C ARG A 107 -33.01 -11.74 -19.56
N THR A 108 -32.83 -12.75 -20.40
CA THR A 108 -33.71 -12.95 -21.56
C THR A 108 -34.96 -13.67 -21.07
N SER A 109 -36.04 -12.92 -20.87
CA SER A 109 -37.38 -13.48 -20.83
C SER A 109 -37.84 -13.71 -22.27
N SER A 110 -37.87 -14.96 -22.71
CA SER A 110 -38.68 -15.38 -23.86
C SER A 110 -40.09 -15.70 -23.35
N GLN A 111 -41.08 -15.09 -24.03
CA GLN A 111 -42.51 -15.38 -23.90
C GLN A 111 -42.82 -16.81 -24.33
#